data_AF-A0A7J0B6C1-F1
#
_entry.id   AF-A0A7J0B6C1-F1
#
_cell.length_a   1.000
_cell.length_b   1.000
_cell.length_c   1.000
_cell.angle_alpha   90.00
_cell.angle_beta   90.00
_cell.angle_gamma   90.00
#
_symmetry.space_group_name_H-M   'P 1'
#
loop_
_entity.id
_entity.type
_entity.pdbx_description
1 polymer ?
#
loop_
_entity_poly.entity_id
_entity_poly.type
_entity_poly.pdbx_seq_one_letter_code
_entity_poly.pdbx_strand_id
1 'polypeptide(L)'
;MRPMRLGENNHKRPQGTHKIYYINFFELNLNSFLKVWNTLDAQKLIAVSDNNIYVVCLESIDNDNALFLDNALRNGSSYLGAVGVNEASEIHWDLYGTMLIALGGIVNRQFSIFYDEGREPFEPDIAGVDAFDKVGTEKLDFKYTIFDKYHDYEHARRIAEWKEKCGSMLAFVADEAVSRLSDAAPGIGDRLWAALTCFESAETNEQYAQVAVSCRRIFEYVIDAVAPVSDQPTDTGHSIKKVQWSKLHELANKGVYAEVYRSEVRRCFIRTVLLLDDIMAMHPQPFDIRTDIDLDMLKR
;
A
#
# COMPACT_ATOMS: atom_id res chain seq x y z
N MET A 1 61.03 19.51 -41.42
CA MET A 1 60.01 18.53 -41.03
C MET A 1 58.63 19.10 -41.32
N ARG A 2 57.92 18.55 -42.31
CA ARG A 2 56.52 18.88 -42.61
C ARG A 2 55.64 17.75 -42.07
N PRO A 3 54.45 18.05 -41.52
CA PRO A 3 53.57 17.03 -40.96
C PRO A 3 52.82 16.28 -42.08
N MET A 4 52.65 14.98 -41.88
CA MET A 4 51.93 14.06 -42.77
C MET A 4 50.44 14.06 -42.39
N ARG A 5 49.57 14.28 -43.38
CA ARG A 5 48.10 14.33 -43.27
C ARG A 5 47.52 12.94 -42.98
N LEU A 6 46.66 12.84 -41.95
CA LEU A 6 45.70 11.74 -41.79
C LEU A 6 44.46 12.06 -42.63
N GLY A 7 44.02 11.07 -43.42
CA GLY A 7 42.94 11.20 -44.39
C GLY A 7 41.56 11.46 -43.77
N GLU A 8 40.75 12.21 -44.51
CA GLU A 8 39.34 12.44 -44.24
C GLU A 8 38.55 11.12 -44.35
N ASN A 9 38.16 10.54 -43.21
CA ASN A 9 37.15 9.49 -43.17
C ASN A 9 35.76 10.13 -43.19
N ASN A 10 35.24 10.35 -44.40
CA ASN A 10 33.83 10.62 -44.64
C ASN A 10 33.00 9.35 -44.39
N HIS A 11 32.63 9.10 -43.14
CA HIS A 11 31.52 8.21 -42.78
C HIS A 11 30.54 9.00 -41.93
N LYS A 12 29.59 9.68 -42.59
CA LYS A 12 28.36 10.16 -41.94
C LYS A 12 27.58 8.92 -41.49
N ARG A 13 27.76 8.51 -40.24
CA ARG A 13 26.87 7.51 -39.61
C ARG A 13 25.46 8.10 -39.55
N PRO A 14 24.41 7.33 -39.90
CA PRO A 14 23.04 7.83 -39.82
C PRO A 14 22.70 8.10 -38.35
N GLN A 15 22.55 9.37 -37.98
CA GLN A 15 22.25 9.79 -36.60
C GLN A 15 20.88 9.31 -36.09
N GLY A 16 19.97 8.89 -36.99
CA GLY A 16 18.61 8.46 -36.64
C GLY A 16 18.52 7.06 -35.99
N THR A 17 19.38 6.10 -36.35
CA THR A 17 19.27 4.72 -35.84
C THR A 17 19.85 4.54 -34.43
N HIS A 18 20.78 5.40 -34.03
CA HIS A 18 21.34 5.36 -32.66
C HIS A 18 20.33 5.86 -31.61
N LYS A 19 19.57 6.93 -31.91
CA LYS A 19 18.53 7.46 -31.00
C LYS A 19 17.44 6.41 -30.79
N ILE A 20 16.99 5.73 -31.84
CA ILE A 20 15.98 4.66 -31.77
C ILE A 20 16.49 3.46 -30.95
N TYR A 21 17.76 3.08 -31.07
CA TYR A 21 18.33 1.99 -30.27
C TYR A 21 18.39 2.33 -28.77
N TYR A 22 18.81 3.54 -28.41
CA TYR A 22 18.80 3.98 -27.01
C TYR A 22 17.39 4.19 -26.46
N ILE A 23 16.44 4.62 -27.30
CA ILE A 23 15.02 4.68 -26.94
C ILE A 23 14.47 3.28 -26.66
N ASN A 24 14.66 2.32 -27.58
CA ASN A 24 14.21 0.96 -27.36
C ASN A 24 14.89 0.31 -26.16
N PHE A 25 16.19 0.59 -25.95
CA PHE A 25 16.92 0.17 -24.76
C PHE A 25 16.32 0.82 -23.51
N PHE A 26 16.03 2.12 -23.51
CA PHE A 26 15.41 2.83 -22.40
C PHE A 26 13.99 2.33 -22.12
N GLU A 27 13.17 2.08 -23.14
CA GLU A 27 11.83 1.49 -23.03
C GLU A 27 11.86 0.03 -22.54
N LEU A 28 12.82 -0.77 -23.00
CA LEU A 28 13.06 -2.12 -22.52
C LEU A 28 13.56 -2.11 -21.07
N ASN A 29 14.43 -1.17 -20.71
CA ASN A 29 14.94 -1.04 -19.34
C ASN A 29 13.87 -0.49 -18.40
N LEU A 30 13.08 0.50 -18.82
CA LEU A 30 11.89 0.94 -18.09
C LEU A 30 10.97 -0.26 -17.87
N ASN A 31 10.56 -0.99 -18.90
CA ASN A 31 9.60 -2.08 -18.72
C ASN A 31 10.15 -3.35 -18.06
N SER A 32 11.46 -3.63 -18.13
CA SER A 32 12.06 -4.85 -17.52
C SER A 32 12.61 -4.63 -16.11
N PHE A 33 13.02 -3.41 -15.75
CA PHE A 33 13.41 -3.06 -14.38
C PHE A 33 12.21 -2.64 -13.52
N LEU A 34 11.13 -2.14 -14.13
CA LEU A 34 9.93 -1.72 -13.43
C LEU A 34 8.94 -2.89 -13.29
N LYS A 35 9.17 -3.82 -12.34
CA LYS A 35 8.11 -4.68 -11.78
C LYS A 35 7.14 -3.88 -10.88
N VAL A 36 6.84 -2.66 -11.27
CA VAL A 36 6.05 -1.69 -10.51
C VAL A 36 5.00 -1.12 -11.44
N TRP A 37 3.91 -0.62 -10.86
CA TRP A 37 2.87 0.06 -11.61
C TRP A 37 3.45 1.19 -12.47
N ASN A 38 3.09 1.22 -13.76
CA ASN A 38 3.65 2.17 -14.72
C ASN A 38 2.60 2.51 -15.78
N THR A 39 2.37 3.80 -15.99
CA THR A 39 1.47 4.38 -16.99
C THR A 39 2.16 5.40 -17.87
N LEU A 40 3.50 5.48 -17.83
CA LEU A 40 4.27 6.40 -18.65
C LEU A 40 4.02 6.19 -20.15
N ASP A 41 3.70 7.29 -20.82
CA ASP A 41 3.59 7.34 -22.27
C ASP A 41 4.98 7.59 -22.86
N ALA A 42 5.63 6.51 -23.28
CA ALA A 42 6.96 6.57 -23.87
C ALA A 42 7.01 7.45 -25.13
N GLN A 43 5.94 7.48 -25.94
CA GLN A 43 5.90 8.30 -27.16
C GLN A 43 5.86 9.79 -26.81
N LYS A 44 5.02 10.18 -25.84
CA LYS A 44 5.02 11.56 -25.33
C LYS A 44 6.37 11.94 -24.74
N LEU A 45 6.97 11.05 -23.93
CA LEU A 45 8.27 11.28 -23.31
C LEU A 45 9.37 11.56 -24.34
N ILE A 46 9.42 10.76 -25.42
CA ILE A 46 10.36 10.95 -26.53
C ILE A 46 10.10 12.28 -27.25
N ALA A 47 8.82 12.60 -27.48
CA ALA A 47 8.44 13.84 -28.17
C ALA A 47 8.83 15.10 -27.38
N VAL A 48 8.92 15.01 -26.05
CA VAL A 48 9.34 16.11 -25.18
C VAL A 48 10.78 15.98 -24.69
N SER A 49 11.63 15.16 -25.33
CA SER A 49 13.00 14.88 -24.86
C SER A 49 13.87 16.12 -24.70
N ASP A 50 13.55 17.18 -25.44
CA ASP A 50 14.31 18.43 -25.47
C ASP A 50 13.73 19.49 -24.52
N ASN A 51 12.65 19.17 -23.80
CA ASN A 51 12.01 20.03 -22.81
C ASN A 51 12.44 19.66 -21.38
N ASN A 52 12.27 20.60 -20.45
CA ASN A 52 12.38 20.31 -19.02
C ASN A 52 11.22 19.40 -18.58
N ILE A 53 11.57 18.26 -17.99
CA ILE A 53 10.60 17.32 -17.41
C ILE A 53 10.62 17.51 -15.91
N TYR A 54 9.44 17.76 -15.33
CA TYR A 54 9.25 17.91 -13.89
C TYR A 54 8.69 16.61 -13.32
N VAL A 55 9.24 16.18 -12.18
CA VAL A 55 8.83 14.96 -11.49
C VAL A 55 8.38 15.32 -10.08
N VAL A 56 7.25 14.78 -9.66
CA VAL A 56 6.75 14.87 -8.29
C VAL A 56 6.64 13.45 -7.74
N CYS A 57 7.31 13.19 -6.63
CA CYS A 57 7.21 11.92 -5.91
C CYS A 57 6.29 12.08 -4.70
N LEU A 58 5.34 11.16 -4.54
CA LEU A 58 4.45 11.09 -3.39
C LEU A 58 4.81 9.84 -2.58
N GLU A 59 5.57 9.99 -1.50
CA GLU A 59 6.15 8.85 -0.77
C GLU A 59 5.11 7.98 -0.03
N SER A 60 3.97 8.57 0.36
CA SER A 60 2.96 7.93 1.24
C SER A 60 1.57 7.82 0.60
N ILE A 61 1.46 7.98 -0.71
CA ILE A 61 0.18 7.79 -1.41
C ILE A 61 -0.16 6.30 -1.52
N ASP A 62 -1.42 5.94 -1.25
CA ASP A 62 -1.91 4.59 -1.51
C ASP A 62 -2.22 4.38 -3.01
N ASN A 63 -2.30 3.11 -3.41
CA ASN A 63 -2.45 2.74 -4.82
C ASN A 63 -3.76 3.24 -5.44
N ASP A 64 -4.85 3.30 -4.68
CA ASP A 64 -6.16 3.73 -5.18
C ASP A 64 -6.14 5.24 -5.48
N ASN A 65 -5.61 6.04 -4.56
CA ASN A 65 -5.42 7.47 -4.77
C ASN A 65 -4.42 7.76 -5.89
N ALA A 66 -3.35 6.97 -6.01
CA ALA A 66 -2.37 7.12 -7.09
C ALA A 66 -3.02 6.84 -8.46
N LEU A 67 -3.81 5.76 -8.58
CA LEU A 67 -4.53 5.42 -9.80
C LEU A 67 -5.62 6.46 -10.14
N PHE A 68 -6.34 6.96 -9.14
CA PHE A 68 -7.29 8.04 -9.32
C PHE A 68 -6.62 9.29 -9.91
N LEU A 69 -5.48 9.71 -9.32
CA LEU A 69 -4.74 10.87 -9.76
C LEU A 69 -4.18 10.70 -11.19
N ASP A 70 -3.58 9.55 -11.49
CA ASP A 70 -3.07 9.25 -12.83
C ASP A 70 -4.19 9.29 -13.89
N ASN A 71 -5.35 8.70 -13.59
CA ASN A 71 -6.50 8.74 -14.49
C ASN A 71 -7.04 10.17 -14.69
N ALA A 72 -7.10 10.97 -13.62
CA ALA A 72 -7.58 12.35 -13.68
C ALA A 72 -6.65 13.24 -14.53
N LEU A 73 -5.34 13.00 -14.48
CA LEU A 73 -4.33 13.78 -15.20
C LEU A 73 -4.07 13.27 -16.63
N ARG A 74 -4.51 12.05 -16.97
CA ARG A 74 -4.20 11.35 -18.24
C ARG A 74 -4.49 12.17 -19.50
N ASN A 75 -5.54 12.99 -19.47
CA ASN A 75 -5.97 13.81 -20.60
C ASN A 75 -5.18 15.14 -20.71
N GLY A 76 -4.36 15.48 -19.73
CA GLY A 76 -3.49 16.66 -19.77
C GLY A 76 -2.40 16.51 -20.82
N SER A 77 -2.21 17.54 -21.65
CA SER A 77 -1.21 17.52 -22.74
C SER A 77 0.23 17.47 -22.23
N SER A 78 0.49 17.99 -21.03
CA SER A 78 1.80 18.01 -20.37
C SER A 78 2.04 16.82 -19.44
N TYR A 79 1.02 16.01 -19.17
CA TYR A 79 1.15 14.86 -18.27
C TYR A 79 1.73 13.66 -19.04
N LEU A 80 2.82 13.10 -18.49
CA LEU A 80 3.57 12.01 -19.11
C LEU A 80 3.20 10.63 -18.57
N GLY A 81 2.48 10.56 -17.44
CA GLY A 81 2.11 9.32 -16.73
C GLY A 81 2.72 9.23 -15.33
N ALA A 82 2.52 8.08 -14.68
CA ALA A 82 3.00 7.78 -13.34
C ALA A 82 3.84 6.49 -13.33
N VAL A 83 4.74 6.40 -12.35
CA VAL A 83 5.52 5.19 -12.06
C VAL A 83 5.54 4.98 -10.55
N GLY A 84 5.28 3.75 -10.12
CA GLY A 84 5.50 3.33 -8.74
C GLY A 84 6.98 3.26 -8.42
N VAL A 85 7.40 3.83 -7.29
CA VAL A 85 8.81 3.76 -6.86
C VAL A 85 9.01 2.53 -5.98
N ASN A 86 10.07 1.78 -6.26
CA ASN A 86 10.53 0.67 -5.43
C ASN A 86 11.94 0.97 -4.91
N GLU A 87 12.04 1.41 -3.66
CA GLU A 87 13.32 1.79 -3.03
C GLU A 87 14.24 0.60 -2.73
N ALA A 88 13.78 -0.64 -2.90
CA ALA A 88 14.65 -1.82 -2.91
C ALA A 88 15.49 -1.93 -4.20
N SER A 89 15.19 -1.11 -5.21
CA SER A 89 16.02 -0.95 -6.41
C SER A 89 16.98 0.21 -6.21
N GLU A 90 18.28 -0.05 -6.29
CA GLU A 90 19.34 0.96 -6.17
C GLU A 90 19.15 2.10 -7.17
N ILE A 91 18.76 1.80 -8.41
CA ILE A 91 18.48 2.81 -9.44
C ILE A 91 17.32 3.72 -9.04
N HIS A 92 16.25 3.16 -8.46
CA HIS A 92 15.12 3.96 -8.00
C HIS A 92 15.46 4.80 -6.79
N TRP A 93 16.25 4.24 -5.87
CA TRP A 93 16.75 4.98 -4.72
C TRP A 93 17.60 6.18 -5.17
N ASP A 94 18.53 5.96 -6.10
CA ASP A 94 19.36 7.04 -6.63
C ASP A 94 18.50 8.11 -7.31
N LEU A 95 17.60 7.73 -8.21
CA LEU A 95 16.80 8.67 -9.01
C LEU A 95 15.70 9.39 -8.22
N TYR A 96 15.04 8.71 -7.28
CA TYR A 96 13.85 9.24 -6.60
C TYR A 96 14.06 9.47 -5.11
N GLY A 97 14.88 8.66 -4.45
CA GLY A 97 15.19 8.81 -3.03
C GLY A 97 16.21 9.92 -2.76
N THR A 98 17.25 10.05 -3.59
CA THR A 98 18.37 10.99 -3.33
C THR A 98 18.36 12.26 -4.18
N MET A 99 17.90 12.17 -5.44
CA MET A 99 17.96 13.31 -6.39
C MET A 99 16.77 14.26 -6.25
N LEU A 100 15.67 13.82 -5.63
CA LEU A 100 14.51 14.65 -5.40
C LEU A 100 14.61 15.41 -4.08
N ILE A 101 14.01 16.59 -4.07
CA ILE A 101 13.93 17.43 -2.89
C ILE A 101 12.63 17.15 -2.15
N ALA A 102 12.72 16.90 -0.84
CA ALA A 102 11.56 16.90 0.05
C ALA A 102 10.94 18.30 0.13
N LEU A 103 9.81 18.49 -0.55
CA LEU A 103 9.12 19.77 -0.66
C LEU A 103 8.20 20.07 0.54
N GLY A 104 7.42 19.09 0.96
CA GLY A 104 6.42 19.29 2.01
C GLY A 104 5.51 18.09 2.23
N GLY A 105 4.72 18.16 3.30
CA GLY A 105 3.72 17.17 3.66
C GLY A 105 2.31 17.65 3.32
N ILE A 106 1.49 16.76 2.74
CA ILE A 106 0.06 17.00 2.53
C ILE A 106 -0.70 16.10 3.49
N VAL A 107 -1.52 16.71 4.35
CA VAL A 107 -2.42 16.00 5.25
C VAL A 107 -3.82 16.59 5.11
N ASN A 108 -4.73 15.82 4.52
CA ASN A 108 -6.06 16.30 4.12
C ASN A 108 -5.93 17.55 3.22
N ARG A 109 -6.58 18.65 3.60
CA ARG A 109 -6.53 19.95 2.91
C ARG A 109 -5.50 20.90 3.52
N GLN A 110 -4.49 20.38 4.21
CA GLN A 110 -3.39 21.17 4.77
C GLN A 110 -2.07 20.81 4.08
N PHE A 111 -1.30 21.83 3.75
CA PHE A 111 0.03 21.68 3.15
C PHE A 111 1.08 22.32 4.05
N SER A 112 2.09 21.55 4.44
CA SER A 112 3.22 22.00 5.24
C SER A 112 4.48 22.01 4.38
N ILE A 113 5.02 23.20 4.10
CA ILE A 113 6.27 23.34 3.35
C ILE A 113 7.45 23.04 4.27
N PHE A 114 8.33 22.15 3.84
CA PHE A 114 9.52 21.81 4.61
C PHE A 114 10.60 22.88 4.52
N TYR A 115 11.23 23.19 5.64
CA TYR A 115 12.36 24.12 5.69
C TYR A 115 13.45 23.64 6.67
N ASP A 116 14.66 24.14 6.46
CA ASP A 116 15.78 24.04 7.40
C ASP A 116 16.50 25.39 7.46
N GLU A 117 17.19 25.65 8.57
CA GLU A 117 17.98 26.86 8.74
C GLU A 117 19.16 26.87 7.75
N GLY A 118 19.31 27.97 7.00
CA GLY A 118 20.37 28.10 5.99
C GLY A 118 20.03 27.56 4.59
N ARG A 119 18.80 27.05 4.39
CA ARG A 119 18.26 26.73 3.06
C ARG A 119 17.37 27.88 2.61
N GLU A 120 17.53 28.35 1.36
CA GLU A 120 16.52 29.23 0.78
C GLU A 120 15.19 28.46 0.72
N PRO A 121 14.10 28.99 1.31
CA PRO A 121 12.79 28.35 1.21
C PRO A 121 12.45 28.16 -0.27
N PHE A 122 12.05 26.96 -0.65
CA PHE A 122 11.36 26.82 -1.92
C PHE A 122 10.02 27.52 -1.78
N GLU A 123 9.85 28.64 -2.48
CA GLU A 123 8.56 29.34 -2.57
C GLU A 123 7.77 28.73 -3.72
N PRO A 124 6.79 27.84 -3.45
CA PRO A 124 5.95 27.31 -4.51
C PRO A 124 5.20 28.45 -5.19
N ASP A 125 5.08 28.39 -6.52
CA ASP A 125 4.25 29.32 -7.26
C ASP A 125 2.80 29.22 -6.75
N ILE A 126 2.31 30.34 -6.22
CA ILE A 126 1.20 30.43 -5.25
C ILE A 126 -0.15 30.11 -5.90
N ALA A 127 -0.18 29.91 -7.23
CA ALA A 127 -1.38 29.61 -8.00
C ALA A 127 -2.12 28.33 -7.57
N GLY A 128 -1.46 27.41 -6.85
CA GLY A 128 -2.06 26.18 -6.31
C GLY A 128 -2.50 26.25 -4.85
N VAL A 129 -2.25 27.36 -4.14
CA VAL A 129 -2.49 27.48 -2.69
C VAL A 129 -3.97 27.44 -2.34
N ASP A 130 -4.85 27.90 -3.23
CA ASP A 130 -6.31 27.87 -3.06
C ASP A 130 -6.88 26.43 -2.98
N ALA A 131 -6.10 25.42 -3.38
CA ALA A 131 -6.48 24.02 -3.22
C ALA A 131 -6.46 23.57 -1.74
N PHE A 132 -5.72 24.28 -0.87
CA PHE A 132 -5.52 23.94 0.53
C PHE A 132 -6.21 24.96 1.44
N ASP A 133 -6.82 24.48 2.52
CA ASP A 133 -7.47 25.33 3.53
C ASP A 133 -6.43 26.04 4.42
N LYS A 134 -5.23 25.45 4.53
CA LYS A 134 -4.13 25.99 5.32
C LYS A 134 -2.79 25.62 4.71
N VAL A 135 -1.92 26.62 4.56
CA VAL A 135 -0.51 26.43 4.22
C VAL A 135 0.35 26.86 5.41
N GLY A 136 1.24 25.98 5.85
CA GLY A 136 2.15 26.19 6.97
C GLY A 136 3.58 25.79 6.63
N THR A 137 4.44 25.80 7.64
CA THR A 137 5.84 25.37 7.53
C THR A 137 6.16 24.32 8.59
N GLU A 138 7.06 23.41 8.24
CA GLU A 138 7.52 22.32 9.12
C GLU A 138 9.05 22.17 8.99
N LYS A 139 9.75 22.05 10.12
CA LYS A 139 11.21 21.84 10.10
C LYS A 139 11.51 20.42 9.64
N LEU A 140 12.42 20.29 8.68
CA LEU A 140 12.88 18.99 8.19
C LEU A 140 13.94 18.37 9.13
N ASP A 141 14.57 19.19 9.97
CA ASP A 141 15.60 18.80 10.93
C ASP A 141 16.78 18.09 10.26
N PHE A 142 17.18 18.59 9.08
CA PHE A 142 18.24 18.04 8.23
C PHE A 142 18.02 16.59 7.76
N LYS A 143 16.79 16.07 7.80
CA LYS A 143 16.45 14.80 7.14
C LYS A 143 16.69 14.88 5.63
N TYR A 144 16.98 13.74 5.00
CA TYR A 144 17.31 13.65 3.56
C TYR A 144 18.59 14.42 3.16
N THR A 145 19.43 14.79 4.14
CA THR A 145 20.73 15.43 3.88
C THR A 145 21.87 14.47 4.20
N ILE A 146 23.10 14.88 3.89
CA ILE A 146 24.32 14.16 4.31
C ILE A 146 24.47 14.03 5.83
N PHE A 147 23.71 14.80 6.62
CA PHE A 147 23.68 14.70 8.09
C PHE A 147 22.66 13.67 8.59
N ASP A 148 21.77 13.19 7.72
CA ASP A 148 20.82 12.16 8.04
C ASP A 148 21.47 10.78 7.91
N LYS A 149 21.81 10.20 9.06
CA LYS A 149 22.41 8.86 9.14
C LYS A 149 21.49 7.71 8.68
N TYR A 150 20.20 7.99 8.44
CA TYR A 150 19.24 7.02 7.92
C TYR A 150 18.94 7.23 6.43
N HIS A 151 19.51 8.28 5.83
CA HIS A 151 19.37 8.55 4.40
C HIS A 151 20.45 7.80 3.61
N ASP A 152 20.35 6.48 3.63
CA ASP A 152 21.24 5.56 2.91
C ASP A 152 20.45 4.44 2.25
N TYR A 153 21.01 3.90 1.17
CA TYR A 153 20.36 2.85 0.38
C TYR A 153 20.05 1.59 1.21
N GLU A 154 20.93 1.16 2.11
CA GLU A 154 20.71 -0.03 2.91
C GLU A 154 19.57 0.15 3.92
N HIS A 155 19.38 1.35 4.45
CA HIS A 155 18.21 1.68 5.24
C HIS A 155 16.94 1.66 4.39
N ALA A 156 16.93 2.37 3.25
CA ALA A 156 15.78 2.44 2.34
C ALA A 156 15.34 1.05 1.85
N ARG A 157 16.28 0.23 1.37
CA ARG A 157 16.05 -1.16 0.95
C ARG A 157 15.40 -1.99 2.06
N ARG A 158 15.92 -1.91 3.29
CA ARG A 158 15.37 -2.66 4.45
C ARG A 158 13.93 -2.25 4.76
N ILE A 159 13.63 -0.95 4.69
CA ILE A 159 12.26 -0.45 4.92
C ILE A 159 11.33 -0.92 3.79
N ALA A 160 11.75 -0.82 2.52
CA ALA A 160 10.97 -1.29 1.37
C ALA A 160 10.66 -2.79 1.45
N GLU A 161 11.68 -3.62 1.70
CA GLU A 161 11.50 -5.06 1.87
C GLU A 161 10.62 -5.40 3.08
N TRP A 162 10.74 -4.65 4.19
CA TRP A 162 9.89 -4.83 5.34
C TRP A 162 8.42 -4.51 5.03
N LYS A 163 8.14 -3.40 4.31
CA LYS A 163 6.79 -3.03 3.87
C LYS A 163 6.16 -4.16 3.05
N GLU A 164 6.89 -4.70 2.08
CA GLU A 164 6.43 -5.80 1.23
C GLU A 164 6.16 -7.08 2.04
N LYS A 165 7.15 -7.54 2.81
CA LYS A 165 7.05 -8.79 3.59
C LYS A 165 5.97 -8.71 4.67
N CYS A 166 5.87 -7.57 5.36
CA CYS A 166 4.85 -7.36 6.39
C CYS A 166 3.44 -7.29 5.78
N GLY A 167 3.27 -6.62 4.64
CA GLY A 167 2.00 -6.60 3.91
C GLY A 167 1.54 -7.99 3.50
N SER A 168 2.46 -8.81 2.95
CA SER A 168 2.19 -10.21 2.60
C SER A 168 1.81 -11.06 3.82
N MET A 169 2.51 -10.88 4.95
CA MET A 169 2.19 -11.58 6.20
C MET A 169 0.78 -11.23 6.72
N LEU A 170 0.38 -9.96 6.67
CA LEU A 170 -0.98 -9.56 7.08
C LEU A 170 -2.06 -10.10 6.14
N ALA A 171 -1.80 -10.12 4.83
CA ALA A 171 -2.70 -10.72 3.86
C ALA A 171 -2.87 -12.23 4.11
N PHE A 172 -1.76 -12.93 4.37
CA PHE A 172 -1.77 -14.35 4.70
C PHE A 172 -2.60 -14.66 5.96
N VAL A 173 -2.51 -13.83 7.02
CA VAL A 173 -3.34 -14.00 8.22
C VAL A 173 -4.84 -13.87 7.89
N ALA A 174 -5.22 -12.94 7.01
CA ALA A 174 -6.60 -12.82 6.58
C ALA A 174 -7.08 -14.05 5.78
N ASP A 175 -6.25 -14.53 4.86
CA ASP A 175 -6.54 -15.71 4.04
C ASP A 175 -6.65 -16.98 4.89
N GLU A 176 -5.71 -17.19 5.81
CA GLU A 176 -5.71 -18.34 6.72
C GLU A 176 -6.94 -18.32 7.63
N ALA A 177 -7.28 -17.14 8.18
CA ALA A 177 -8.45 -16.97 9.03
C ALA A 177 -9.74 -17.40 8.31
N VAL A 178 -9.95 -16.97 7.07
CA VAL A 178 -11.15 -17.34 6.29
C VAL A 178 -11.12 -18.82 5.92
N SER A 179 -9.99 -19.31 5.42
CA SER A 179 -9.86 -20.69 4.92
C SER A 179 -10.14 -21.73 6.00
N ARG A 180 -9.52 -21.58 7.18
CA ARG A 180 -9.66 -22.54 8.28
C ARG A 180 -11.00 -22.42 9.01
N LEU A 181 -11.59 -21.22 9.07
CA LEU A 181 -12.92 -21.04 9.67
C LEU A 181 -14.07 -21.44 8.74
N SER A 182 -13.83 -21.64 7.45
CA SER A 182 -14.92 -21.92 6.50
C SER A 182 -15.70 -23.19 6.84
N ASP A 183 -15.04 -24.22 7.39
CA ASP A 183 -15.72 -25.46 7.78
C ASP A 183 -16.49 -25.31 9.10
N ALA A 184 -15.87 -24.71 10.12
CA ALA A 184 -16.48 -24.56 11.44
C ALA A 184 -17.51 -23.41 11.51
N ALA A 185 -17.33 -22.36 10.72
CA ALA A 185 -18.17 -21.17 10.66
C ALA A 185 -18.48 -20.78 9.20
N PRO A 186 -19.32 -21.55 8.46
CA PRO A 186 -19.54 -21.40 7.02
C PRO A 186 -20.01 -20.01 6.56
N GLY A 187 -20.63 -19.23 7.44
CA GLY A 187 -21.08 -17.86 7.15
C GLY A 187 -20.00 -16.78 7.29
N ILE A 188 -18.74 -17.14 7.59
CA ILE A 188 -17.68 -16.16 7.86
C ILE A 188 -17.36 -15.29 6.65
N GLY A 189 -17.30 -15.88 5.45
CA GLY A 189 -17.00 -15.18 4.20
C GLY A 189 -18.02 -14.09 3.90
N ASP A 190 -19.32 -14.43 3.88
CA ASP A 190 -20.41 -13.48 3.62
C ASP A 190 -20.43 -12.33 4.63
N ARG A 191 -20.15 -12.62 5.90
CA ARG A 191 -20.14 -11.59 6.95
C ARG A 191 -18.95 -10.64 6.82
N LEU A 192 -17.75 -11.18 6.56
CA LEU A 192 -16.55 -10.37 6.31
C LEU A 192 -16.72 -9.52 5.05
N TRP A 193 -17.26 -10.09 3.98
CA TRP A 193 -17.59 -9.38 2.75
C TRP A 193 -18.56 -8.23 3.01
N ALA A 194 -19.69 -8.50 3.68
CA ALA A 194 -20.68 -7.46 4.00
C ALA A 194 -20.08 -6.33 4.84
N ALA A 195 -19.23 -6.65 5.82
CA ALA A 195 -18.56 -5.64 6.64
C ALA A 195 -17.53 -4.82 5.83
N LEU A 196 -16.76 -5.45 4.95
CA LEU A 196 -15.78 -4.79 4.08
C LEU A 196 -16.46 -3.86 3.07
N THR A 197 -17.47 -4.34 2.32
CA THR A 197 -18.20 -3.51 1.36
C THR A 197 -18.88 -2.33 2.05
N CYS A 198 -19.44 -2.53 3.25
CA CYS A 198 -20.02 -1.45 4.04
C CYS A 198 -18.94 -0.44 4.48
N PHE A 199 -17.73 -0.89 4.83
CA PHE A 199 -16.61 0.00 5.18
C PHE A 199 -16.12 0.82 3.99
N GLU A 200 -15.95 0.21 2.82
CA GLU A 200 -15.47 0.88 1.62
C GLU A 200 -16.45 1.93 1.09
N SER A 201 -17.75 1.66 1.23
CA SER A 201 -18.83 2.56 0.80
C SER A 201 -19.34 3.53 1.88
N ALA A 202 -18.74 3.52 3.08
CA ALA A 202 -19.17 4.38 4.17
C ALA A 202 -18.76 5.85 3.95
N GLU A 203 -19.75 6.73 3.94
CA GLU A 203 -19.59 8.18 3.82
C GLU A 203 -19.90 8.91 5.14
N THR A 204 -20.62 8.25 6.05
CA THR A 204 -21.14 8.83 7.30
C THR A 204 -20.60 8.09 8.52
N ASN A 205 -20.55 8.80 9.65
CA ASN A 205 -20.12 8.22 10.93
C ASN A 205 -21.06 7.08 11.38
N GLU A 206 -22.34 7.15 11.05
CA GLU A 206 -23.33 6.09 11.31
C GLU A 206 -23.00 4.80 10.56
N GLN A 207 -22.62 4.89 9.29
CA GLN A 207 -22.18 3.73 8.50
C GLN A 207 -20.90 3.13 9.09
N TYR A 208 -19.94 3.97 9.50
CA TYR A 208 -18.73 3.53 10.19
C TYR A 208 -19.03 2.81 11.51
N ALA A 209 -19.99 3.31 12.30
CA ALA A 209 -20.45 2.63 13.51
C ALA A 209 -21.09 1.26 13.19
N GLN A 210 -21.86 1.16 12.11
CA GLN A 210 -22.44 -0.12 11.66
C GLN A 210 -21.38 -1.16 11.31
N VAL A 211 -20.27 -0.74 10.68
CA VAL A 211 -19.13 -1.64 10.40
C VAL A 211 -18.52 -2.14 11.71
N ALA A 212 -18.28 -1.25 12.69
CA ALA A 212 -17.72 -1.65 13.99
C ALA A 212 -18.63 -2.66 14.73
N VAL A 213 -19.95 -2.47 14.67
CA VAL A 213 -20.93 -3.44 15.20
C VAL A 213 -20.86 -4.77 14.42
N SER A 214 -20.66 -4.73 13.10
CA SER A 214 -20.53 -5.92 12.27
C SER A 214 -19.26 -6.72 12.62
N CYS A 215 -18.12 -6.04 12.82
CA CYS A 215 -16.88 -6.64 13.31
C CYS A 215 -17.08 -7.41 14.63
N ARG A 216 -17.83 -6.82 15.57
CA ARG A 216 -18.19 -7.50 16.83
C ARG A 216 -19.08 -8.71 16.61
N ARG A 217 -20.11 -8.59 15.77
CA ARG A 217 -21.01 -9.73 15.44
C ARG A 217 -20.29 -10.87 14.74
N ILE A 218 -19.27 -10.57 13.92
CA ILE A 218 -18.41 -11.57 13.29
C ILE A 218 -17.63 -12.35 14.35
N PHE A 219 -16.99 -11.62 15.26
CA PHE A 219 -16.25 -12.22 16.37
C PHE A 219 -17.15 -13.12 17.24
N GLU A 220 -18.32 -12.62 17.64
CA GLU A 220 -19.29 -13.40 18.43
C GLU A 220 -19.74 -14.67 17.69
N TYR A 221 -20.07 -14.55 16.40
CA TYR A 221 -20.45 -15.69 15.55
C TYR A 221 -19.38 -16.77 15.49
N VAL A 222 -18.11 -16.39 15.29
CA VAL A 222 -17.03 -17.36 15.17
C VAL A 222 -16.77 -18.06 16.51
N ILE A 223 -16.83 -17.34 17.62
CA ILE A 223 -16.66 -17.96 18.94
C ILE A 223 -17.78 -18.95 19.22
N ASP A 224 -19.03 -18.57 18.95
CA ASP A 224 -20.18 -19.48 19.14
C ASP A 224 -20.06 -20.75 18.28
N ALA A 225 -19.49 -20.62 17.08
CA ALA A 225 -19.30 -21.74 16.17
C ALA A 225 -18.11 -22.65 16.54
N VAL A 226 -17.01 -22.07 16.99
CA VAL A 226 -15.72 -22.76 17.14
C VAL A 226 -15.43 -23.18 18.59
N ALA A 227 -15.84 -22.36 19.57
CA ALA A 227 -15.54 -22.60 20.97
C ALA A 227 -16.58 -21.92 21.87
N PRO A 228 -17.84 -22.41 21.88
CA PRO A 228 -18.92 -21.76 22.60
C PRO A 228 -18.60 -21.65 24.09
N VAL A 229 -19.09 -20.57 24.70
CA VAL A 229 -18.83 -20.27 26.12
C VAL A 229 -19.54 -21.30 26.99
N SER A 230 -18.77 -22.13 27.69
CA SER A 230 -19.28 -23.18 28.57
C SER A 230 -18.26 -23.48 29.68
N ASP A 231 -18.75 -23.91 30.84
CA ASP A 231 -17.91 -24.44 31.93
C ASP A 231 -17.54 -25.91 31.70
N GLN A 232 -18.21 -26.57 30.74
CA GLN A 232 -17.97 -27.94 30.29
C GLN A 232 -17.40 -27.92 28.86
N PRO A 233 -16.33 -28.68 28.55
CA PRO A 233 -15.83 -28.78 27.19
C PRO A 233 -16.90 -29.35 26.25
N THR A 234 -16.98 -28.83 25.03
CA THR A 234 -17.86 -29.35 23.97
C THR A 234 -17.40 -30.74 23.50
N ASP A 235 -18.19 -31.37 22.63
CA ASP A 235 -17.86 -32.67 22.02
C ASP A 235 -16.52 -32.68 21.26
N THR A 236 -16.03 -31.50 20.84
CA THR A 236 -14.71 -31.31 20.23
C THR A 236 -13.58 -31.08 21.26
N GLY A 237 -13.89 -31.13 22.56
CA GLY A 237 -12.95 -30.99 23.67
C GLY A 237 -12.70 -29.55 24.16
N HIS A 238 -13.43 -28.55 23.64
CA HIS A 238 -13.09 -27.13 23.86
C HIS A 238 -14.24 -26.30 24.41
N SER A 239 -13.96 -25.40 25.34
CA SER A 239 -14.89 -24.39 25.84
C SER A 239 -14.14 -23.15 26.30
N ILE A 240 -14.59 -21.96 25.92
CA ILE A 240 -14.02 -20.71 26.45
C ILE A 240 -14.68 -20.40 27.79
N LYS A 241 -13.87 -20.24 28.84
CA LYS A 241 -14.41 -19.84 30.15
C LYS A 241 -14.96 -18.42 30.07
N LYS A 242 -16.03 -18.14 30.82
CA LYS A 242 -16.67 -16.81 30.87
C LYS A 242 -15.68 -15.65 31.11
N VAL A 243 -14.63 -15.87 31.91
CA VAL A 243 -13.59 -14.86 32.19
C VAL A 243 -12.70 -14.58 30.96
N GLN A 244 -12.39 -15.61 30.16
CA GLN A 244 -11.63 -15.45 28.92
C GLN A 244 -12.49 -14.76 27.86
N TRP A 245 -13.76 -15.15 27.77
CA TRP A 245 -14.76 -14.49 26.92
C TRP A 245 -14.85 -12.99 27.20
N SER A 246 -15.03 -12.58 28.47
CA SER A 246 -15.12 -11.15 28.82
C SER A 246 -13.88 -10.36 28.41
N LYS A 247 -12.67 -10.95 28.53
CA LYS A 247 -11.42 -10.28 28.12
C LYS A 247 -11.32 -10.13 26.61
N LEU A 248 -11.64 -11.17 25.84
CA LEU A 248 -11.66 -11.10 24.38
C LEU A 248 -12.72 -10.11 23.89
N HIS A 249 -13.89 -10.12 24.54
CA HIS A 249 -14.96 -9.18 24.28
C HIS A 249 -14.54 -7.72 24.55
N GLU A 250 -13.84 -7.46 25.65
CA GLU A 250 -13.28 -6.14 25.92
C GLU A 250 -12.26 -5.71 24.86
N LEU A 251 -11.43 -6.63 24.36
CA LEU A 251 -10.47 -6.35 23.28
C LEU A 251 -11.18 -6.00 21.96
N ALA A 252 -12.25 -6.72 21.61
CA ALA A 252 -13.10 -6.41 20.47
C ALA A 252 -13.82 -5.05 20.61
N ASN A 253 -14.11 -4.61 21.84
CA ASN A 253 -14.81 -3.36 22.14
C ASN A 253 -13.88 -2.14 22.37
N LYS A 254 -12.56 -2.30 22.39
CA LYS A 254 -11.61 -1.17 22.54
C LYS A 254 -11.59 -0.30 21.28
N GLY A 255 -12.51 0.67 21.21
CA GLY A 255 -12.55 1.71 20.15
C GLY A 255 -13.93 2.15 19.66
N VAL A 256 -15.03 1.85 20.37
CA VAL A 256 -16.41 2.07 19.85
C VAL A 256 -17.28 2.96 20.75
N TYR A 257 -16.70 3.93 21.48
CA TYR A 257 -17.46 4.77 22.43
C TYR A 257 -17.26 6.30 22.28
N ALA A 258 -16.96 6.78 21.07
CA ALA A 258 -17.03 8.18 20.66
C ALA A 258 -17.23 8.24 19.12
N GLU A 259 -17.38 9.44 18.53
CA GLU A 259 -17.50 9.63 17.07
C GLU A 259 -16.59 8.67 16.30
N VAL A 260 -17.19 7.81 15.49
CA VAL A 260 -16.50 6.69 14.87
C VAL A 260 -15.90 7.14 13.55
N TYR A 261 -14.62 7.47 13.57
CA TYR A 261 -13.89 7.87 12.37
C TYR A 261 -13.41 6.65 11.56
N ARG A 262 -13.29 6.80 10.23
CA ARG A 262 -12.78 5.76 9.32
C ARG A 262 -11.51 5.06 9.82
N SER A 263 -10.57 5.80 10.41
CA SER A 263 -9.29 5.27 10.92
C SER A 263 -9.46 4.37 12.15
N GLU A 264 -10.46 4.62 12.99
CA GLU A 264 -10.82 3.79 14.14
C GLU A 264 -11.47 2.49 13.66
N VAL A 265 -12.40 2.57 12.70
CA VAL A 265 -13.06 1.41 12.09
C VAL A 265 -12.06 0.53 11.35
N ARG A 266 -11.14 1.11 10.57
CA ARG A 266 -10.08 0.36 9.89
C ARG A 266 -9.28 -0.47 10.89
N ARG A 267 -8.91 0.14 12.03
CA ARG A 267 -8.20 -0.55 13.12
C ARG A 267 -9.06 -1.63 13.77
N CYS A 268 -10.35 -1.39 13.96
CA CYS A 268 -11.30 -2.38 14.47
C CYS A 268 -11.37 -3.61 13.53
N PHE A 269 -11.54 -3.39 12.23
CA PHE A 269 -11.62 -4.46 11.23
C PHE A 269 -10.35 -5.32 11.19
N ILE A 270 -9.17 -4.68 11.16
CA ILE A 270 -7.87 -5.39 11.21
C ILE A 270 -7.76 -6.22 12.49
N ARG A 271 -8.13 -5.66 13.64
CA ARG A 271 -8.11 -6.40 14.91
C ARG A 271 -9.06 -7.58 14.90
N THR A 272 -10.24 -7.46 14.28
CA THR A 272 -11.15 -8.60 14.15
C THR A 272 -10.48 -9.74 13.39
N VAL A 273 -9.85 -9.47 12.24
CA VAL A 273 -9.13 -10.51 11.49
C VAL A 273 -8.02 -11.15 12.32
N LEU A 274 -7.20 -10.35 13.03
CA LEU A 274 -6.15 -10.89 13.92
C LEU A 274 -6.73 -11.74 15.06
N LEU A 275 -7.85 -11.32 15.65
CA LEU A 275 -8.51 -12.10 16.72
C LEU A 275 -9.09 -13.41 16.20
N LEU A 276 -9.54 -13.46 14.94
CA LEU A 276 -10.00 -14.71 14.31
C LEU A 276 -8.85 -15.71 14.18
N ASP A 277 -7.68 -15.24 13.75
CA ASP A 277 -6.46 -16.05 13.70
C ASP A 277 -6.03 -16.54 15.10
N ASP A 278 -6.07 -15.67 16.11
CA ASP A 278 -5.78 -16.04 17.50
C ASP A 278 -6.74 -17.14 18.01
N ILE A 279 -8.04 -17.07 17.67
CA ILE A 279 -9.02 -18.10 18.05
C ILE A 279 -8.67 -19.44 17.43
N MET A 280 -8.22 -19.45 16.18
CA MET A 280 -7.80 -20.67 15.51
C MET A 280 -6.49 -21.22 16.09
N ALA A 281 -5.57 -20.38 16.50
CA ALA A 281 -4.35 -20.81 17.19
C ALA A 281 -4.65 -21.49 18.54
N MET A 282 -5.76 -21.10 19.18
CA MET A 282 -6.29 -21.79 20.37
C MET A 282 -6.95 -23.14 20.07
N HIS A 283 -7.14 -23.52 18.80
CA HIS A 283 -7.61 -24.83 18.34
C HIS A 283 -6.43 -25.67 17.80
N PRO A 284 -5.75 -26.46 18.66
CA PRO A 284 -4.56 -27.20 18.28
C PRO A 284 -4.82 -28.45 17.42
N GLN A 285 -6.08 -28.82 17.15
CA GLN A 285 -6.36 -29.89 16.19
C GLN A 285 -6.52 -29.33 14.77
N PRO A 286 -5.93 -29.97 13.75
CA PRO A 286 -6.31 -29.70 12.37
C PRO A 286 -7.82 -29.90 12.27
N PHE A 287 -8.53 -28.92 11.70
CA PHE A 287 -9.94 -29.09 11.39
C PHE A 287 -10.10 -30.41 10.63
N ASP A 288 -11.07 -31.24 11.04
CA ASP A 288 -11.41 -32.46 10.31
C ASP A 288 -11.90 -32.05 8.92
N ILE A 289 -10.96 -31.94 7.98
CA ILE A 289 -11.27 -31.85 6.56
C ILE A 289 -12.02 -33.14 6.26
N ARG A 290 -13.32 -33.05 5.96
CA ARG A 290 -14.07 -34.18 5.43
C ARG A 290 -13.46 -34.54 4.07
N THR A 291 -12.47 -35.42 4.10
CA THR A 291 -11.84 -36.01 2.91
C THR A 291 -12.71 -37.07 2.26
N ASP A 292 -13.84 -37.40 2.89
CA ASP A 292 -14.88 -38.27 2.35
C ASP A 292 -15.63 -37.52 1.23
N ILE A 293 -14.96 -37.35 0.09
CA ILE A 293 -15.66 -37.20 -1.18
C ILE A 293 -16.50 -38.46 -1.31
N ASP A 294 -17.82 -38.30 -1.24
CA ASP A 294 -18.76 -39.38 -1.54
C ASP A 294 -18.64 -39.75 -3.02
N LEU A 295 -17.71 -40.66 -3.32
CA LEU A 295 -17.44 -41.17 -4.67
C LEU A 295 -18.64 -41.96 -5.23
N ASP A 296 -19.66 -42.29 -4.41
CA ASP A 296 -20.91 -42.83 -4.92
C ASP A 296 -21.74 -41.75 -5.65
N MET A 297 -21.48 -40.46 -5.44
CA MET A 297 -22.05 -39.37 -6.24
C MET A 297 -21.55 -39.35 -7.70
N LEU A 298 -20.41 -39.99 -7.99
CA LEU A 298 -19.84 -40.09 -9.34
C LEU A 298 -20.28 -41.35 -10.10
N LYS A 299 -21.11 -42.21 -9.48
CA LYS A 299 -21.61 -43.46 -10.09
C LYS A 299 -22.99 -43.31 -10.76
N ARG A 300 -23.38 -42.11 -11.19
CA ARG A 300 -24.59 -41.89 -11.99
C ARG A 300 -24.27 -41.71 -13.47
#